data_AF-A3DPL1-F1
#
_entry.id   AF-A3DPL1-F1
#
_cell.length_a   1.000
_cell.length_b   1.000
_cell.length_c   1.000
_cell.angle_alpha   90.00
_cell.angle_beta   90.00
_cell.angle_gamma   90.00
#
_symmetry.space_group_name_H-M   'P 1'
#
loop_
_entity.id
_entity.type
_entity.pdbx_description
1 polymer ?
#
loop_
_entity_poly.entity_id
_entity_poly.type
_entity_poly.pdbx_seq_one_letter_code
_entity_poly.pdbx_strand_id
1 'polypeptide(L)'
;MSLKHKPEEYSVLIKVYGGDGALVKEESIDHIKQVIIKAGEVRLSRQLSPEPLVVVIDAEKPSIMVKEGTLLYIRDEGAGKQ
;
A
#
# COMPACT_ATOMS: atom_id res chain seq x y z
N MET A 1 35.76 10.52 -1.60
CA MET A 1 34.66 9.55 -1.78
C MET A 1 33.76 9.67 -0.57
N SER A 2 32.49 10.07 -0.75
CA SER A 2 31.51 10.07 0.35
C SER A 2 30.40 9.08 0.00
N LEU A 3 30.16 8.12 0.89
CA LEU A 3 28.90 7.39 0.91
C LEU A 3 27.87 8.29 1.61
N LYS A 4 26.76 8.58 0.93
CA LYS A 4 25.60 9.23 1.55
C LYS A 4 24.56 8.18 1.88
N HIS A 5 24.06 8.22 3.12
CA HIS A 5 22.92 7.45 3.59
C HIS A 5 21.67 7.83 2.79
N LYS A 6 20.87 6.84 2.36
CA LYS A 6 19.66 7.04 1.56
C LYS A 6 18.43 6.50 2.30
N PRO A 7 17.62 7.33 2.97
CA PRO A 7 16.31 6.94 3.42
C PRO A 7 15.28 7.55 2.45
N GLU A 8 15.20 7.01 1.23
CA GLU A 8 14.28 7.51 0.18
C GLU A 8 13.25 6.45 -0.24
N GLU A 9 13.22 5.33 0.46
CA GLU A 9 12.44 4.16 0.06
C GLU A 9 11.67 3.60 1.26
N TYR A 10 10.42 3.23 1.00
CA TYR A 10 9.51 2.54 1.88
C TYR A 10 9.67 1.03 1.72
N SER A 11 9.63 0.32 2.85
CA SER A 11 9.24 -1.09 2.90
C SER A 11 7.74 -1.14 3.16
N VAL A 12 6.98 -1.70 2.21
CA VAL A 12 5.52 -1.73 2.27
C VAL A 12 5.06 -3.16 2.53
N LEU A 13 4.37 -3.37 3.65
CA LEU A 13 3.65 -4.59 3.95
C LEU A 13 2.18 -4.41 3.56
N ILE A 14 1.71 -5.22 2.61
CA ILE A 14 0.34 -5.20 2.11
C ILE A 14 -0.38 -6.42 2.65
N LYS A 15 -1.54 -6.18 3.29
CA LYS A 15 -2.44 -7.21 3.77
C LYS A 15 -3.81 -7.01 3.14
N VAL A 16 -4.30 -8.03 2.45
CA VAL A 16 -5.65 -8.03 1.86
C VAL A 16 -6.53 -8.94 2.70
N TYR A 17 -7.67 -8.43 3.10
CA TYR A 17 -8.65 -9.15 3.90
C TYR A 17 -9.90 -9.44 3.07
N GLY A 18 -10.46 -10.65 3.22
CA GLY A 18 -11.71 -11.05 2.60
C GLY A 18 -12.93 -10.44 3.30
N GLY A 19 -14.12 -10.62 2.72
CA GLY A 19 -15.37 -10.08 3.28
C GLY A 19 -15.79 -10.67 4.63
N ASP A 20 -15.18 -11.80 5.03
CA ASP A 20 -15.31 -12.42 6.36
C ASP A 20 -14.27 -11.89 7.37
N GLY A 21 -13.39 -10.97 6.95
CA GLY A 21 -12.29 -10.45 7.75
C GLY A 21 -11.05 -11.34 7.80
N ALA A 22 -11.04 -12.47 7.09
CA ALA A 22 -9.87 -13.35 7.04
C ALA A 22 -8.76 -12.75 6.16
N LEU A 23 -7.49 -12.94 6.55
CA LEU A 23 -6.35 -12.54 5.73
C LEU A 23 -6.25 -13.46 4.51
N VAL A 24 -6.40 -12.91 3.31
CA VAL A 24 -6.37 -13.67 2.04
C VAL A 24 -5.05 -13.51 1.28
N LYS A 25 -4.33 -12.41 1.50
CA LYS A 25 -3.02 -12.16 0.89
C LYS A 25 -2.15 -11.32 1.81
N GLU A 26 -0.88 -11.70 1.91
CA GLU A 26 0.17 -10.90 2.54
C GLU A 26 1.36 -10.82 1.59
N GLU A 27 1.89 -9.61 1.38
CA GLU A 27 3.02 -9.37 0.49
C GLU A 27 3.88 -8.23 1.05
N SER A 28 5.20 -8.39 1.02
CA SER A 28 6.16 -7.36 1.43
C SER A 28 6.96 -6.91 0.22
N ILE A 29 7.08 -5.59 0.04
CA ILE A 29 7.76 -4.99 -1.09
C ILE A 29 8.71 -3.91 -0.58
N ASP A 30 10.00 -4.07 -0.85
CA ASP A 30 11.04 -3.11 -0.50
C ASP A 30 11.35 -2.17 -1.67
N HIS A 31 12.18 -1.15 -1.41
CA HIS A 31 12.68 -0.21 -2.41
C HIS A 31 11.59 0.62 -3.11
N ILE A 32 10.45 0.84 -2.44
CA ILE A 32 9.36 1.64 -2.98
C ILE A 32 9.61 3.12 -2.71
N LYS A 33 9.71 3.95 -3.75
CA LYS A 33 9.91 5.39 -3.59
C LYS A 33 8.60 6.15 -3.44
N GLN A 34 7.52 5.61 -3.98
CA GLN A 34 6.23 6.27 -3.98
C GLN A 34 5.10 5.24 -3.97
N VAL A 35 4.10 5.51 -3.13
CA VAL A 35 2.85 4.74 -3.07
C VAL A 35 1.72 5.60 -3.64
N ILE A 36 0.99 5.05 -4.62
CA ILE A 36 -0.09 5.73 -5.34
C ILE A 36 -1.36 4.91 -5.15
N ILE A 37 -2.31 5.48 -4.41
CA ILE A 37 -3.59 4.83 -4.09
C ILE A 37 -4.70 5.46 -4.93
N LYS A 38 -5.43 4.63 -5.68
CA LYS A 38 -6.62 5.03 -6.44
C LYS A 38 -7.80 4.18 -5.96
N ALA A 39 -8.43 4.62 -4.88
CA ALA A 39 -9.57 3.96 -4.26
C ALA A 39 -10.61 5.01 -3.86
N GLY A 40 -11.85 4.56 -3.63
CA GLY A 40 -12.94 5.45 -3.21
C GLY A 40 -12.69 6.04 -1.83
N GLU A 41 -12.26 5.22 -0.87
CA GLU A 41 -11.98 5.67 0.50
C GLU A 41 -10.62 5.16 0.99
N VAL A 42 -9.84 6.07 1.58
CA VAL A 42 -8.54 5.79 2.19
C VAL A 42 -8.55 6.37 3.60
N ARG A 43 -8.30 5.51 4.59
CA ARG A 43 -8.24 5.88 6.01
C ARG A 43 -6.82 5.82 6.52
N LEU A 44 -6.41 6.88 7.21
CA LEU A 44 -5.15 6.94 7.93
C LEU A 44 -5.42 6.94 9.43
N SER A 45 -4.88 5.95 10.14
CA SER A 45 -5.13 5.77 11.57
C SER A 45 -3.93 6.21 12.39
N ARG A 46 -4.15 7.01 13.43
CA ARG A 46 -3.11 7.31 14.42
C ARG A 46 -2.87 6.07 15.28
N GLN A 47 -1.73 5.43 15.07
CA GLN A 47 -1.28 4.29 15.86
C GLN A 47 -0.57 4.76 17.14
N LEU A 48 -0.46 3.86 18.13
CA LEU A 48 0.30 4.11 19.38
C LEU A 48 1.81 4.27 19.10
N SER A 49 2.29 3.65 18.02
CA SER A 49 3.62 3.86 17.45
C SER A 49 3.49 4.66 16.16
N PRO A 50 4.36 5.66 15.91
CA PRO A 50 4.36 6.39 14.64
C PRO A 50 4.83 5.53 13.45
N GLU A 51 5.48 4.40 13.73
CA GLU A 51 5.99 3.48 12.72
C GLU A 51 5.58 2.03 13.06
N PRO A 52 4.98 1.28 12.10
CA PRO A 52 4.66 1.71 10.74
C PRO A 52 3.42 2.62 10.66
N LEU A 53 3.39 3.52 9.67
CA LEU A 53 2.17 4.22 9.27
C LEU A 53 1.18 3.21 8.67
N VAL A 54 -0.03 3.15 9.23
CA VAL A 54 -1.06 2.21 8.76
C VAL A 54 -2.09 2.96 7.92
N VAL A 55 -2.19 2.54 6.66
CA VAL A 55 -3.21 3.00 5.70
C VAL A 55 -4.19 1.85 5.48
N VAL A 56 -5.47 2.13 5.62
CA VAL A 56 -6.56 1.19 5.31
C VAL A 56 -7.27 1.68 4.07
N ILE A 57 -7.49 0.80 3.11
CA ILE A 57 -8.11 1.11 1.83
C ILE A 57 -9.36 0.27 1.72
N ASP A 58 -10.52 0.90 1.52
CA ASP A 58 -11.74 0.19 1.18
C ASP A 58 -11.76 -0.08 -0.32
N ALA A 59 -11.83 -1.35 -0.71
CA ALA A 59 -11.73 -1.78 -2.10
C ALA A 59 -12.49 -3.09 -2.31
N GLU A 60 -13.37 -3.12 -3.33
CA GLU A 60 -14.10 -4.34 -3.69
C GLU A 60 -13.21 -5.32 -4.47
N LYS A 61 -12.38 -4.80 -5.37
CA LYS A 61 -11.46 -5.58 -6.21
C LYS A 61 -10.08 -4.94 -6.21
N PRO A 62 -9.29 -5.13 -5.14
CA PRO A 62 -7.98 -4.52 -5.02
C PRO A 62 -7.00 -5.11 -6.03
N SER A 63 -6.30 -4.22 -6.74
CA SER A 63 -5.25 -4.51 -7.71
C SER A 63 -3.96 -3.82 -7.27
N ILE A 64 -2.90 -4.61 -7.12
CA ILE A 64 -1.61 -4.17 -6.60
C ILE A 64 -0.55 -4.39 -7.68
N MET A 65 0.16 -3.33 -8.05
CA MET A 65 1.17 -3.38 -9.12
C MET A 65 2.36 -2.50 -8.80
N VAL A 66 3.57 -2.99 -9.07
CA VAL A 66 4.79 -2.17 -9.07
C VAL A 66 5.09 -1.75 -10.50
N LYS A 67 5.22 -0.43 -10.73
CA LYS A 67 5.63 0.16 -12.01
C LYS A 67 7.01 0.76 -11.89
N GLU A 68 7.79 0.69 -12.98
CA GLU A 68 9.13 1.29 -13.06
C GLU A 68 10.08 0.82 -11.93
N GLY A 69 9.80 -0.36 -11.34
CA GLY A 69 10.57 -0.95 -10.25
C GLY A 69 10.42 -0.29 -8.88
N THR A 70 9.87 0.93 -8.78
CA THR A 70 9.83 1.69 -7.51
C THR A 70 8.50 2.36 -7.19
N LEU A 71 7.51 2.32 -8.10
CA LEU A 71 6.21 2.97 -7.91
C LEU A 71 5.14 1.92 -7.58
N LEU A 72 4.66 1.91 -6.35
CA LEU A 72 3.59 1.00 -5.92
C LEU A 72 2.23 1.61 -6.22
N TYR A 73 1.44 0.98 -7.07
CA TYR A 73 0.05 1.32 -7.34
C TYR A 73 -0.88 0.36 -6.60
N ILE A 74 -1.82 0.91 -5.84
CA ILE A 74 -2.96 0.19 -5.26
C ILE A 74 -4.23 0.80 -5.84
N ARG A 75 -5.06 -0.01 -6.49
CA ARG A 75 -6.27 0.45 -7.17
C ARG A 75 -7.46 -0.41 -6.78
N ASP A 76 -8.63 0.19 -6.68
CA ASP A 76 -9.87 -0.57 -6.69
C ASP A 76 -10.43 -0.64 -8.11
N GLU A 77 -10.44 -1.83 -8.71
CA GLU A 77 -11.01 -2.08 -10.03
C GLU A 77 -12.53 -2.31 -9.97
N GLY A 78 -13.13 -2.31 -8.76
CA GLY A 78 -14.57 -2.40 -8.53
C GLY A 78 -15.32 -1.08 -8.67
N ALA A 79 -14.63 0.06 -8.64
CA ALA A 79 -15.21 1.42 -8.71
C ALA A 79 -15.66 1.84 -10.12
N GLY A 80 -16.33 0.93 -10.82
CA GLY A 80 -16.86 1.08 -12.17
C GLY A 80 -18.28 0.53 -12.26
N LYS A 81 -19.22 1.14 -11.53
CA LYS A 81 -20.64 1.15 -11.89
C LYS A 81 -21.15 2.59 -11.81
N GLN A 82 -21.55 3.09 -12.98
CA GLN A 82 -22.31 4.33 -13.18
C GLN A 82 -23.65 4.28 -12.44
#